data_AF-A0A6V7QMW0-F1
#
_entry.id   AF-A0A6V7QMW0-F1
#
_cell.length_a   1.000
_cell.length_b   1.000
_cell.length_c   1.000
_cell.angle_alpha   90.00
_cell.angle_beta   90.00
_cell.angle_gamma   90.00
#
_symmetry.space_group_name_H-M   'P 1'
#
loop_
_entity.id
_entity.type
_entity.pdbx_description
1 polymer ?
#
loop_
_entity_poly.entity_id
_entity_poly.type
_entity_poly.pdbx_seq_one_letter_code
_entity_poly.pdbx_strand_id
1 'polypeptide(L)'
;MEPASSSKQKRAQSQSSSKRLKGLLKKASELSILCQVQVCMICYPPNSTSEPTTLPKDQPAVEKLIELYLGAKNSGSIKQVASPDDYVSGKNTGRKKEPCVELQRAQQPAFEYSLWHPELDKCPKSC
;
A
#
# COMPACT_ATOMS: atom_id res chain seq x y z
N MET A 1 18.50 -29.80 27.46
CA MET A 1 19.27 -28.62 27.01
C MET A 1 18.49 -28.00 25.85
N GLU A 2 17.82 -26.89 26.13
CA GLU A 2 16.99 -26.11 25.18
C GLU A 2 17.86 -25.25 24.25
N PRO A 3 17.53 -25.10 22.94
CA PRO A 3 18.42 -24.50 21.97
C PRO A 3 18.33 -22.96 21.92
N ALA A 4 19.49 -22.31 21.85
CA ALA A 4 19.71 -20.86 21.84
C ALA A 4 19.32 -20.13 20.51
N SER A 5 18.33 -20.60 19.75
CA SER A 5 17.98 -20.04 18.43
C SER A 5 16.93 -18.91 18.45
N SER A 6 16.18 -18.72 19.54
CA SER A 6 14.99 -17.84 19.60
C SER A 6 15.29 -16.33 19.68
N SER A 7 16.44 -15.93 20.22
CA SER A 7 16.71 -14.51 20.57
C SER A 7 17.14 -13.63 19.38
N LYS A 8 17.86 -14.18 18.39
CA LYS A 8 18.31 -13.44 17.20
C LYS A 8 17.15 -13.12 16.26
N GLN A 9 16.23 -14.07 16.06
CA GLN A 9 15.10 -13.94 15.16
C GLN A 9 14.10 -12.88 15.67
N LYS A 10 13.83 -12.84 16.98
CA LYS A 10 12.97 -11.82 17.60
C LYS A 10 13.52 -10.39 17.45
N ARG A 11 14.84 -10.20 17.54
CA ARG A 11 15.50 -8.89 17.35
C ARG A 11 15.51 -8.43 15.89
N ALA A 12 15.76 -9.34 14.94
CA ALA A 12 15.68 -9.03 13.51
C ALA A 12 14.24 -8.68 13.09
N GLN A 13 13.26 -9.39 13.64
CA GLN A 13 11.84 -9.14 13.41
C GLN A 13 11.41 -7.76 13.95
N SER A 14 11.79 -7.41 15.19
CA SER A 14 11.44 -6.10 15.76
C SER A 14 12.06 -4.93 15.00
N GLN A 15 13.34 -5.02 14.62
CA GLN A 15 14.01 -3.96 13.84
C GLN A 15 13.42 -3.82 12.43
N SER A 16 13.11 -4.93 11.77
CA SER A 16 12.46 -4.92 10.45
C SER A 16 11.08 -4.29 10.51
N SER A 17 10.27 -4.63 11.52
CA SER A 17 8.93 -4.05 11.70
C SER A 17 8.98 -2.53 11.92
N SER A 18 9.91 -2.03 12.74
CA SER A 18 10.04 -0.58 12.96
C SER A 18 10.47 0.19 11.70
N LYS A 19 11.39 -0.36 10.90
CA LYS A 19 11.82 0.27 9.64
C LYS A 19 10.70 0.27 8.60
N ARG A 20 9.98 -0.85 8.47
CA ARG A 20 8.83 -0.98 7.55
C ARG A 20 7.69 -0.04 7.93
N LEU A 21 7.36 0.07 9.22
CA LEU A 21 6.34 1.01 9.70
C LEU A 21 6.69 2.47 9.36
N LYS A 22 7.94 2.87 9.59
CA LYS A 22 8.44 4.21 9.20
C LYS A 22 8.32 4.44 7.69
N GLY A 23 8.72 3.45 6.89
CA GLY A 23 8.59 3.51 5.43
C GLY A 23 7.14 3.62 4.97
N LEU A 24 6.24 2.86 5.60
CA LEU A 24 4.80 2.87 5.28
C LEU A 24 4.16 4.23 5.62
N LEU A 25 4.45 4.79 6.80
CA LEU A 25 4.00 6.12 7.20
C LEU A 25 4.48 7.21 6.22
N LYS A 26 5.74 7.12 5.78
CA LYS A 26 6.30 8.04 4.78
C LYS A 26 5.54 7.94 3.45
N LYS A 27 5.31 6.72 2.96
CA LYS A 27 4.57 6.50 1.70
C LYS A 27 3.12 6.96 1.78
N ALA A 28 2.45 6.73 2.91
CA ALA A 28 1.10 7.23 3.16
C ALA A 28 1.04 8.77 3.16
N SER A 29 2.04 9.42 3.75
CA SER A 29 2.15 10.88 3.71
C SER A 29 2.43 11.41 2.29
N GLU A 30 3.36 10.79 1.56
CA GLU A 30 3.61 11.12 0.15
C GLU A 30 2.35 10.97 -0.71
N LEU A 31 1.59 9.88 -0.53
CA LEU A 31 0.32 9.66 -1.22
C LEU A 31 -0.70 10.76 -0.92
N SER A 32 -0.84 11.13 0.35
CA SER A 32 -1.77 12.18 0.77
C SER A 32 -1.42 13.53 0.11
N ILE A 33 -0.13 13.87 0.04
CA ILE A 33 0.34 15.12 -0.55
C ILE A 33 0.20 15.09 -2.08
N LEU A 34 0.75 14.07 -2.74
CA LEU A 34 0.82 14.01 -4.21
C LEU A 34 -0.55 13.88 -4.86
N CYS A 35 -1.45 13.12 -4.24
CA CYS A 35 -2.78 12.90 -4.78
C CYS A 35 -3.86 13.76 -4.12
N GLN A 36 -3.50 14.59 -3.13
CA GLN A 36 -4.44 15.42 -2.37
C GLN A 36 -5.61 14.61 -1.79
N VAL A 37 -5.32 13.38 -1.35
CA VAL A 37 -6.30 12.48 -0.75
C VAL A 37 -6.14 12.46 0.77
N GLN A 38 -7.26 12.27 1.46
CA GLN A 38 -7.25 12.05 2.91
C GLN A 38 -6.83 10.61 3.19
N VAL A 39 -5.78 10.42 3.99
CA VAL A 39 -5.25 9.11 4.35
C VAL A 39 -5.30 8.94 5.85
N CYS A 40 -5.91 7.85 6.31
CA CYS A 40 -5.94 7.44 7.71
C CYS A 40 -5.25 6.08 7.86
N MET A 41 -4.35 5.95 8.83
CA MET A 41 -3.69 4.69 9.15
C MET A 41 -3.50 4.54 10.66
N ILE A 42 -3.84 3.37 11.18
CA ILE A 42 -3.72 3.01 12.60
C ILE A 42 -2.93 1.71 12.68
N CYS A 43 -1.73 1.76 13.24
CA CYS A 43 -0.82 0.62 13.32
C CYS A 43 -0.59 0.21 14.77
N TYR A 44 -1.09 -0.98 15.12
CA TYR A 44 -0.85 -1.57 16.42
C TYR A 44 0.50 -2.32 16.44
N PRO A 45 1.37 -2.04 17.42
CA PRO A 45 2.57 -2.83 17.60
C PRO A 45 2.21 -4.27 18.00
N PRO A 46 3.04 -5.27 17.65
CA PRO A 46 2.78 -6.67 17.95
C PRO A 46 2.73 -6.97 19.46
N ASN A 47 3.34 -6.10 20.27
CA ASN A 47 3.21 -6.13 21.71
C ASN A 47 2.14 -5.11 22.09
N SER A 48 1.00 -5.60 22.58
CA SER A 48 -0.20 -4.82 22.92
C SER A 48 -0.02 -3.82 24.06
N THR A 49 1.17 -3.72 24.64
CA THR A 49 1.50 -2.78 25.73
C THR A 49 1.89 -1.38 25.27
N SER A 50 2.15 -1.18 23.97
CA SER A 50 2.53 0.13 23.43
C SER A 50 1.39 0.79 22.64
N GLU A 51 1.33 2.11 22.71
CA GLU A 51 0.34 2.92 22.00
C GLU A 51 0.42 2.71 20.47
N PRO A 52 -0.73 2.70 19.78
CA PRO A 52 -0.75 2.60 18.34
C PRO A 52 -0.11 3.82 17.68
N THR A 53 0.59 3.59 16.58
CA THR A 53 1.07 4.70 15.75
C THR A 53 -0.02 5.07 14.75
N THR A 54 -0.41 6.35 14.75
CA THR A 54 -1.47 6.87 13.88
C THR A 54 -0.94 7.86 12.84
N LEU A 55 -1.65 7.93 11.72
CA LEU A 55 -1.54 8.97 10.69
C LEU A 55 -2.98 9.37 10.29
N PRO A 56 -3.41 10.63 10.45
CA PRO A 56 -2.71 11.75 11.10
C PRO A 56 -2.37 11.49 12.58
N LYS A 57 -1.46 12.28 13.15
CA LYS A 57 -1.11 12.16 14.59
C LYS A 57 -2.21 12.70 15.50
N ASP A 58 -2.98 13.67 15.02
CA ASP A 58 -4.05 14.30 15.76
C ASP A 58 -5.26 13.36 15.91
N GLN A 59 -5.58 13.01 17.15
CA GLN A 59 -6.75 12.20 17.49
C GLN A 59 -8.07 12.70 16.85
N PRO A 60 -8.45 14.00 16.95
CA PRO A 60 -9.72 14.46 16.36
C PRO A 60 -9.73 14.34 14.82
N ALA A 61 -8.57 14.46 14.17
CA ALA A 61 -8.48 14.28 12.73
C ALA A 61 -8.68 12.80 12.34
N VAL A 62 -8.11 11.87 13.12
CA VAL A 62 -8.31 10.43 12.95
C VAL A 62 -9.77 10.06 13.17
N GLU A 63 -10.39 10.53 14.25
CA GLU A 63 -11.80 10.27 14.57
C GLU A 63 -12.73 10.74 13.44
N LYS A 64 -12.55 11.97 12.95
CA LYS A 64 -13.30 12.50 11.82
C LYS A 64 -13.17 11.62 10.56
N LEU A 65 -11.96 11.12 10.26
CA LEU A 65 -11.74 10.25 9.11
C LEU A 65 -12.43 8.89 9.27
N ILE A 66 -12.44 8.34 10.49
CA ILE A 66 -13.15 7.10 10.80
C ILE A 66 -14.66 7.30 10.62
N GLU A 67 -15.22 8.40 11.13
CA GLU A 67 -16.64 8.72 10.98
C GLU A 67 -17.05 8.86 9.50
N LEU A 68 -16.25 9.57 8.69
CA LEU A 68 -16.47 9.70 7.25
C LEU A 68 -16.44 8.34 6.55
N TYR A 69 -15.48 7.48 6.90
CA TYR A 69 -15.39 6.13 6.35
C TYR A 69 -16.60 5.27 6.72
N LEU A 70 -17.01 5.28 8.00
CA LEU A 70 -18.17 4.52 8.47
C LEU A 70 -19.47 5.02 7.84
N GLY A 71 -19.62 6.34 7.70
CA GLY A 71 -20.75 6.95 6.99
C GLY A 71 -20.84 6.48 5.54
N ALA A 72 -19.72 6.55 4.80
CA ALA A 72 -19.66 6.10 3.40
C ALA A 72 -19.87 4.59 3.26
N LYS A 73 -19.40 3.79 4.22
CA LYS A 73 -19.61 2.34 4.26
C LYS A 73 -21.08 2.02 4.44
N ASN A 74 -21.75 2.68 5.37
CA ASN A 74 -23.15 2.44 5.70
C ASN A 74 -24.09 2.94 4.59
N SER A 75 -23.72 4.00 3.87
CA SER A 75 -24.50 4.49 2.72
C SER A 75 -24.33 3.66 1.45
N GLY A 76 -23.46 2.63 1.45
CA GLY A 76 -23.15 1.85 0.25
C GLY A 76 -22.32 2.62 -0.80
N SER A 77 -21.77 3.78 -0.45
CA SER A 77 -20.98 4.62 -1.36
C SER A 77 -19.57 4.08 -1.62
N ILE A 78 -19.11 3.11 -0.82
CA ILE A 78 -17.82 2.44 -1.03
C ILE A 78 -17.95 1.46 -2.19
N LYS A 79 -17.37 1.85 -3.34
CA LYS A 79 -17.51 1.10 -4.60
C LYS A 79 -16.69 -0.19 -4.66
N GLN A 80 -15.52 -0.24 -4.01
CA GLN A 80 -14.60 -1.39 -4.10
C GLN A 80 -13.78 -1.57 -2.82
N VAL A 81 -13.73 -2.81 -2.33
CA VAL A 81 -12.76 -3.28 -1.33
C VAL A 81 -11.96 -4.37 -2.03
N ALA A 82 -10.67 -4.12 -2.26
CA ALA A 82 -9.78 -5.10 -2.89
C ALA A 82 -8.85 -5.68 -1.83
N SER A 83 -8.80 -7.02 -1.72
CA SER A 83 -7.80 -7.67 -0.89
C SER A 83 -6.46 -7.68 -1.63
N PRO A 84 -5.32 -7.50 -0.94
CA PRO A 84 -4.00 -7.74 -1.52
C PRO A 84 -3.91 -9.15 -2.14
N ASP A 85 -4.53 -10.15 -1.53
CA ASP A 85 -4.56 -11.52 -2.04
C ASP A 85 -5.31 -11.66 -3.37
N ASP A 86 -6.33 -10.84 -3.63
CA ASP A 86 -7.06 -10.85 -4.91
C ASP A 86 -6.15 -10.40 -6.05
N TYR A 87 -5.25 -9.46 -5.75
CA TYR A 87 -4.25 -8.95 -6.68
C TYR A 87 -3.11 -9.95 -6.88
N VAL A 88 -2.55 -10.48 -5.79
CA VAL A 88 -1.41 -11.42 -5.83
C VAL A 88 -1.81 -12.75 -6.45
N SER A 89 -3.03 -13.23 -6.18
CA SER A 89 -3.53 -14.49 -6.72
C SER A 89 -4.06 -14.36 -8.16
N GLY A 90 -4.03 -13.16 -8.75
CA GLY A 90 -4.51 -12.92 -10.11
C GLY A 90 -6.01 -13.14 -10.32
N LYS A 91 -6.81 -13.19 -9.25
CA LYS A 91 -8.26 -13.49 -9.30
C LYS A 91 -9.11 -12.30 -9.72
N ASN A 92 -8.50 -11.16 -10.06
CA ASN A 92 -9.21 -10.01 -10.58
C ASN A 92 -9.62 -10.22 -12.06
N THR A 93 -10.40 -11.26 -12.33
CA THR A 93 -11.05 -11.55 -13.62
C THR A 93 -12.42 -10.87 -13.75
N GLY A 94 -12.72 -9.88 -12.91
CA GLY A 94 -14.08 -9.34 -12.73
C GLY A 94 -14.34 -7.95 -13.29
N ARG A 95 -13.39 -7.26 -13.93
CA ARG A 95 -13.74 -6.05 -14.69
C ARG A 95 -14.47 -6.49 -15.97
N LYS A 96 -15.80 -6.36 -15.98
CA LYS A 96 -16.50 -6.04 -17.23
C LYS A 96 -15.78 -4.81 -17.78
N LYS A 97 -15.13 -4.96 -18.94
CA LYS A 97 -14.50 -3.84 -19.62
C LYS A 97 -15.60 -2.82 -19.89
N GLU A 98 -15.53 -1.66 -19.25
CA GLU A 98 -16.38 -0.54 -19.66
C GLU A 98 -16.03 -0.21 -21.12
N PRO A 99 -17.01 -0.07 -22.04
CA PRO A 99 -16.75 0.04 -23.48
C PRO A 99 -15.98 1.30 -23.91
N CYS A 100 -15.66 2.22 -23.00
CA CYS A 100 -15.13 3.53 -23.36
C CYS A 100 -13.61 3.54 -23.64
N VAL A 101 -12.85 2.55 -23.16
CA VAL A 101 -11.37 2.56 -23.28
C VAL A 101 -10.85 1.66 -24.42
N GLU A 102 -11.67 0.74 -24.93
CA GLU A 102 -11.26 -0.23 -25.96
C GLU A 102 -11.18 0.41 -27.37
N LEU A 103 -11.96 1.47 -27.65
CA LEU A 103 -12.02 2.10 -28.98
C LEU A 103 -10.84 3.02 -29.31
N GLN A 104 -10.07 3.50 -28.33
CA GLN A 104 -8.86 4.29 -28.59
C GLN A 104 -7.59 3.44 -28.68
N ARG A 105 -7.57 2.25 -28.08
CA ARG A 105 -6.42 1.33 -28.12
C ARG A 105 -6.34 0.52 -29.41
N ALA A 106 -7.46 0.29 -30.10
CA ALA A 106 -7.51 -0.49 -31.33
C ALA A 106 -6.88 0.22 -32.55
N GLN A 107 -6.59 1.53 -32.47
CA GLN A 107 -5.95 2.29 -33.55
C GLN A 107 -4.46 2.56 -33.32
N GLN A 108 -3.92 2.22 -32.15
CA GLN A 108 -2.49 2.33 -31.93
C GLN A 108 -1.83 1.04 -32.42
N PRO A 109 -0.88 1.09 -33.38
CA PRO A 109 -0.09 -0.09 -33.72
C PRO A 109 0.50 -0.63 -32.43
N ALA A 110 0.47 -1.96 -32.26
CA ALA A 110 0.91 -2.63 -31.06
C ALA A 110 2.31 -2.15 -30.67
N PHE A 111 2.37 -1.17 -29.75
CA PHE A 111 3.62 -0.73 -29.19
C PHE A 111 3.99 -1.82 -28.18
N GLU A 112 4.75 -2.79 -28.68
CA GLU A 112 5.40 -3.82 -27.90
C GLU A 112 6.38 -3.10 -26.97
N TYR A 113 5.92 -2.77 -25.77
CA TYR A 113 6.80 -2.27 -24.73
C TYR A 113 7.81 -3.38 -24.44
N SER A 114 9.04 -3.17 -24.89
CA SER A 114 10.16 -4.01 -24.49
C SER A 114 10.23 -4.02 -22.96
N LEU A 115 10.20 -5.21 -22.36
CA LEU A 115 10.24 -5.41 -20.90
C LEU A 115 11.52 -4.85 -20.24
N TRP A 116 12.52 -4.46 -21.04
CA TRP A 116 13.77 -3.87 -20.59
C TRP A 116 14.20 -2.77 -21.56
N HIS A 117 14.64 -1.62 -21.03
CA HIS A 117 15.15 -0.52 -21.85
C HIS A 117 16.69 -0.64 -21.93
N PRO A 118 17.28 -0.92 -23.11
CA PRO A 118 18.72 -1.19 -23.25
C PRO A 118 19.66 -0.03 -22.82
N GLU A 119 19.13 1.19 -22.72
CA GLU A 119 19.93 2.33 -22.21
C GLU A 119 20.22 2.25 -20.72
N LEU A 120 19.45 1.46 -19.96
CA LEU A 120 19.70 1.24 -18.54
C LEU A 120 20.97 0.40 -18.31
N ASP A 121 21.44 -0.34 -19.31
CA ASP A 121 22.72 -1.07 -19.27
C ASP A 121 23.92 -0.13 -19.42
N LYS A 122 23.70 1.11 -19.89
CA LYS A 122 24.72 2.16 -20.01
C LYS A 122 24.82 3.01 -18.76
N CYS A 123 23.93 2.82 -17.78
CA CYS A 123 24.05 3.52 -16.50
C CYS A 123 25.40 3.15 -15.87
N PRO A 124 26.25 4.14 -15.55
CA PRO A 124 27.52 3.87 -14.89
C PRO A 124 27.21 3.15 -13.58
N LYS A 125 27.77 1.95 -13.40
CA LYS A 125 27.72 1.26 -12.12
C LYS A 125 28.49 2.14 -11.15
N SER A 126 27.77 2.85 -10.28
CA SER A 126 28.38 3.64 -9.21
C SER A 126 29.32 2.72 -8.42
N CYS A 127 30.61 3.06 -8.42
CA CYS A 127 31.61 2.47 -7.55
C CYS A 127 31.30 2.75 -6.08
#